data_AF-A0A8S0R5R1-F1
#
_entry.id   AF-A0A8S0R5R1-F1
#
_cell.length_a   1.000
_cell.length_b   1.000
_cell.length_c   1.000
_cell.angle_alpha   90.00
_cell.angle_beta   90.00
_cell.angle_gamma   90.00
#
_symmetry.space_group_name_H-M   'P 1'
#
loop_
_entity.id
_entity.type
_entity.pdbx_description
1 polymer ?
#
loop_
_entity_poly.entity_id
_entity_poly.type
_entity_poly.pdbx_seq_one_letter_code
_entity_poly.pdbx_strand_id
1 'polypeptide(L)'
;MFVFGSSLVDNGNSKVDYLPYGIDFPFGPSGRFTNGKNVIDLLGEHWGIPTYIPPFTDPSTKGKKIVYGVTFASEGSGILDDSGAIAKFEAVTLPDLEMQLRSKSRESLPKFLFVVGSRGNSLHYFMGLVNSNVSLEEFTAKLTTTLIHQLERLYNLGARKFALMSINPNGCTPMARARFSGSRWLCCAQSLNRAVHIFNVHLKTSCFCQYKVIRDIIRDPAFKGFNTTRTSCCEVAAINEGGAGILCKRGGSICTNRSNHAFFFFNGLHPTEAVNLVIANVAYASNFNAEVHPMNLKQLSEI
;
A
#
# COMPACT_ATOMS: atom_id res chain seq x y z
N MET A 1 3.28 2.09 -15.12
CA MET A 1 2.67 2.34 -13.80
C MET A 1 3.70 2.95 -12.86
N PHE A 2 3.51 4.18 -12.41
CA PHE A 2 4.36 4.81 -11.38
C PHE A 2 3.68 4.70 -10.02
N VAL A 3 4.44 4.37 -8.99
CA VAL A 3 3.89 4.02 -7.67
C VAL A 3 4.52 4.85 -6.57
N PHE A 4 3.69 5.39 -5.68
CA PHE A 4 4.07 6.23 -4.55
C PHE A 4 3.40 5.73 -3.27
N GLY A 5 4.00 6.04 -2.12
CA GLY A 5 3.44 5.74 -0.81
C GLY A 5 4.28 4.75 0.01
N SER A 6 3.58 3.88 0.73
CA SER A 6 4.11 3.12 1.86
C SER A 6 4.51 1.68 1.54
N SER A 7 4.92 0.94 2.57
CA SER A 7 5.25 -0.49 2.53
C SER A 7 4.16 -1.42 1.97
N LEU A 8 2.90 -0.99 1.87
CA LEU A 8 1.82 -1.76 1.23
C LEU A 8 2.01 -1.93 -0.29
N VAL A 9 2.73 -1.00 -0.92
CA VAL A 9 2.94 -0.92 -2.38
C VAL A 9 4.43 -0.84 -2.75
N ASP A 10 5.30 -1.13 -1.78
CA ASP A 10 6.75 -1.17 -1.99
C ASP A 10 7.17 -2.51 -2.63
N ASN A 11 8.01 -2.40 -3.67
CA ASN A 11 8.57 -3.53 -4.43
C ASN A 11 10.08 -3.70 -4.18
N GLY A 12 10.65 -3.06 -3.16
CA GLY A 12 12.02 -3.28 -2.72
C GLY A 12 12.87 -2.01 -2.55
N ASN A 13 12.26 -0.84 -2.39
CA ASN A 13 13.01 0.33 -1.89
C ASN A 13 13.42 0.13 -0.43
N SER A 14 12.59 -0.57 0.35
CA SER A 14 12.94 -0.99 1.71
C SER A 14 13.68 -2.31 1.70
N LYS A 15 14.73 -2.41 2.53
CA LYS A 15 15.60 -3.58 2.63
C LYS A 15 14.99 -4.68 3.53
N VAL A 16 13.82 -5.18 3.13
CA VAL A 16 13.19 -6.38 3.71
C VAL A 16 13.34 -7.61 2.81
N ASP A 17 14.50 -7.69 2.16
CA ASP A 17 14.96 -8.75 1.26
C ASP A 17 15.53 -9.95 2.05
N TYR A 18 14.73 -10.51 2.96
CA TYR A 18 15.12 -11.67 3.75
C TYR A 18 13.95 -12.58 4.09
N LEU A 19 14.23 -13.88 4.28
CA LEU A 19 13.21 -14.85 4.67
C LEU A 19 12.59 -14.51 6.03
N PRO A 20 11.26 -14.59 6.18
CA PRO A 20 10.35 -15.25 5.23
C PRO A 20 9.69 -14.34 4.17
N TYR A 21 10.07 -13.06 4.04
CA TYR A 21 9.52 -12.22 2.98
C TYR A 21 9.91 -12.76 1.61
N GLY A 22 8.96 -12.77 0.69
CA GLY A 22 9.15 -13.30 -0.67
C GLY A 22 9.34 -14.82 -0.73
N ILE A 23 9.03 -15.58 0.33
CA ILE A 23 9.12 -17.06 0.32
C ILE A 23 8.33 -17.72 -0.81
N ASP A 24 7.21 -17.12 -1.22
CA ASP A 24 6.36 -17.56 -2.32
C ASP A 24 6.53 -16.67 -3.58
N PHE A 25 7.40 -15.65 -3.53
CA PHE A 25 7.70 -14.82 -4.69
C PHE A 25 8.61 -15.60 -5.67
N PRO A 26 8.40 -15.52 -6.99
CA PRO A 26 9.14 -16.36 -7.96
C PRO A 26 10.67 -16.24 -7.90
N PHE A 27 11.18 -15.11 -7.40
CA PHE A 27 12.61 -14.83 -7.30
C PHE A 27 13.13 -14.82 -5.84
N GLY A 28 12.31 -15.29 -4.90
CA GLY A 28 12.64 -15.28 -3.47
C GLY A 28 12.53 -13.90 -2.83
N PRO A 29 13.28 -13.63 -1.75
CA PRO A 29 13.20 -12.36 -1.03
C PRO A 29 13.41 -11.14 -1.93
N SER A 30 12.40 -10.28 -2.00
CA SER A 30 12.32 -9.23 -3.02
C SER A 30 12.10 -7.82 -2.44
N GLY A 31 12.20 -7.65 -1.12
CA GLY A 31 11.88 -6.39 -0.45
C GLY A 31 10.38 -6.03 -0.40
N ARG A 32 9.48 -6.98 -0.71
CA ARG A 32 8.03 -6.83 -0.54
C ARG A 32 7.64 -7.26 0.87
N PHE A 33 6.76 -6.51 1.52
CA PHE A 33 6.29 -6.80 2.88
C PHE A 33 5.22 -7.91 2.93
N THR A 34 5.35 -8.95 2.13
CA THR A 34 4.38 -10.07 2.05
C THR A 34 5.10 -11.38 1.71
N ASN A 35 4.36 -12.50 1.68
CA ASN A 35 4.93 -13.81 1.35
C ASN A 35 5.30 -13.92 -0.14
N GLY A 36 4.58 -13.24 -1.03
CA GLY A 36 4.87 -13.25 -2.47
C GLY A 36 4.56 -11.92 -3.14
N LYS A 37 3.57 -11.90 -4.04
CA LYS A 37 3.17 -10.68 -4.77
C LYS A 37 2.38 -9.69 -3.91
N ASN A 38 2.64 -8.41 -4.09
CA ASN A 38 1.80 -7.35 -3.54
C ASN A 38 0.75 -6.89 -4.57
N VAL A 39 -0.10 -5.95 -4.18
CA VAL A 39 -1.18 -5.42 -5.05
C VAL A 39 -0.65 -4.83 -6.37
N ILE A 40 0.55 -4.23 -6.37
CA ILE A 40 1.14 -3.59 -7.55
C ILE A 40 1.57 -4.63 -8.57
N ASP A 41 2.16 -5.73 -8.12
CA ASP A 41 2.53 -6.83 -9.02
C ASP A 41 1.29 -7.41 -9.71
N LEU A 42 0.24 -7.66 -8.92
CA LEU A 42 -1.00 -8.24 -9.40
C LEU A 42 -1.76 -7.31 -10.34
N LEU A 43 -1.75 -6.00 -10.08
CA LEU A 43 -2.27 -5.00 -11.03
C LEU A 43 -1.42 -4.94 -12.31
N GLY A 44 -0.09 -5.07 -12.19
CA GLY A 44 0.80 -5.18 -13.34
C GLY A 44 0.46 -6.36 -14.23
N GLU A 45 0.13 -7.51 -13.64
CA GLU A 45 -0.30 -8.72 -14.36
C GLU A 45 -1.63 -8.51 -15.09
N HIS A 46 -2.61 -7.87 -14.45
CA HIS A 46 -3.89 -7.52 -15.10
C HIS A 46 -3.72 -6.59 -16.32
N TRP A 47 -2.66 -5.76 -16.34
CA TRP A 47 -2.33 -4.90 -17.48
C TRP A 47 -1.30 -5.48 -18.44
N GLY A 48 -0.87 -6.73 -18.24
CA GLY A 48 0.13 -7.36 -19.09
C GLY A 48 1.47 -6.62 -19.10
N ILE A 49 1.84 -5.97 -17.98
CA ILE A 49 3.18 -5.39 -17.85
C ILE A 49 4.19 -6.54 -17.85
N PRO A 50 5.17 -6.55 -18.77
CA PRO A 50 6.03 -7.72 -18.99
C PRO A 50 7.05 -7.96 -17.86
N THR A 51 7.19 -7.01 -16.94
CA THR A 51 8.16 -7.04 -15.85
C THR A 51 7.55 -6.47 -14.58
N TYR A 52 8.01 -6.94 -13.41
CA TYR A 52 7.67 -6.29 -12.14
C TYR A 52 8.17 -4.84 -12.11
N ILE A 53 7.40 -3.96 -11.47
CA ILE A 53 7.78 -2.55 -11.33
C ILE A 53 9.02 -2.44 -10.44
N PRO A 54 10.15 -1.91 -10.94
CA PRO A 54 11.40 -1.87 -10.20
C PRO A 54 11.42 -0.74 -9.17
N PRO A 55 12.15 -0.90 -8.04
CA PRO A 55 12.34 0.15 -7.07
C PRO A 55 13.28 1.24 -7.60
N PHE A 56 12.96 2.50 -7.30
CA PHE A 56 13.79 3.65 -7.66
C PHE A 56 15.23 3.55 -7.13
N THR A 57 15.41 2.93 -5.97
CA THR A 57 16.73 2.80 -5.31
C THR A 57 17.63 1.74 -5.93
N ASP A 58 17.12 0.85 -6.80
CA ASP A 58 17.98 -0.07 -7.55
C ASP A 58 18.78 0.72 -8.60
N PRO A 59 20.14 0.69 -8.56
CA PRO A 59 21.00 1.36 -9.55
C PRO A 59 20.76 0.92 -11.01
N SER A 60 20.09 -0.21 -11.19
CA SER A 60 19.69 -0.76 -12.48
C SER A 60 18.39 -0.15 -13.03
N THR A 61 17.62 0.58 -12.22
CA THR A 61 16.35 1.24 -12.60
C THR A 61 16.57 2.51 -13.42
N LYS A 62 16.99 2.33 -14.67
CA LYS A 62 17.29 3.41 -15.62
C LYS A 62 17.10 2.94 -17.06
N GLY A 63 17.03 3.88 -17.99
CA GLY A 63 16.90 3.62 -19.42
C GLY A 63 15.65 2.79 -19.73
N LYS A 64 15.75 1.80 -20.62
CA LYS A 64 14.59 1.00 -21.05
C LYS A 64 13.80 0.31 -19.92
N LYS A 65 14.36 0.16 -18.72
CA LYS A 65 13.66 -0.45 -17.58
C LYS A 65 12.57 0.43 -16.99
N ILE A 66 12.64 1.75 -17.16
CA ILE A 66 11.65 2.67 -16.55
C ILE A 66 10.41 2.89 -17.41
N VAL A 67 10.40 2.42 -18.66
CA VAL A 67 9.31 2.67 -19.63
C VAL A 67 8.00 2.00 -19.24
N TYR A 68 8.05 0.99 -18.37
CA TYR A 68 6.88 0.35 -17.79
C TYR A 68 6.49 0.92 -16.43
N GLY A 69 7.33 1.78 -15.85
CA GLY A 69 7.11 2.37 -14.54
C GLY A 69 8.27 2.20 -13.57
N VAL A 70 8.13 2.87 -12.42
CA VAL A 70 9.06 2.83 -11.29
C VAL A 70 8.25 2.98 -10.00
N THR A 71 8.64 2.28 -8.94
CA THR A 71 8.10 2.54 -7.60
C THR A 71 9.03 3.42 -6.77
N PHE A 72 8.46 4.45 -6.17
CA PHE A 72 9.07 5.32 -5.18
C PHE A 72 8.52 5.03 -3.78
N ALA A 73 7.62 4.05 -3.66
CA ALA A 73 7.06 3.67 -2.37
C ALA A 73 8.14 3.07 -1.46
N SER A 74 8.07 3.37 -0.17
CA SER A 74 8.99 2.82 0.83
C SER A 74 8.36 2.69 2.20
N GLU A 75 8.99 1.91 3.08
CA GLU A 75 8.61 1.79 4.48
C GLU A 75 8.66 3.15 5.16
N GLY A 76 7.72 3.40 6.06
CA GLY A 76 7.65 4.65 6.80
C GLY A 76 7.06 5.83 6.01
N SER A 77 7.16 5.85 4.67
CA SER A 77 6.58 6.92 3.84
C SER A 77 5.11 7.16 4.17
N GLY A 78 4.84 8.34 4.72
CA GLY A 78 3.51 8.90 4.85
C GLY A 78 3.21 9.86 3.72
N ILE A 79 1.96 10.32 3.69
CA ILE A 79 1.49 11.34 2.74
C ILE A 79 2.36 12.61 2.81
N LEU A 80 2.90 12.95 3.98
CA LEU A 80 3.79 14.11 4.12
C LEU A 80 5.14 13.90 3.42
N ASP A 81 5.66 12.67 3.42
CA ASP A 81 6.99 12.31 2.91
C ASP A 81 7.00 12.09 1.39
N ASP A 82 5.83 11.81 0.80
CA ASP A 82 5.65 11.60 -0.64
C ASP A 82 6.09 12.82 -1.48
N SER A 83 6.26 13.99 -0.86
CA SER A 83 6.83 15.19 -1.49
C SER A 83 8.25 14.95 -2.03
N GLY A 84 9.05 14.15 -1.30
CA GLY A 84 10.40 13.77 -1.73
C GLY A 84 10.39 12.72 -2.83
N ALA A 85 9.42 11.80 -2.81
CA ALA A 85 9.23 10.80 -3.86
C ALA A 85 8.84 11.46 -5.20
N ILE A 86 7.91 12.42 -5.17
CA ILE A 86 7.52 13.19 -6.36
C ILE A 86 8.67 14.04 -6.88
N ALA A 87 9.45 14.67 -6.00
CA ALA A 87 10.64 15.41 -6.41
C ALA A 87 11.68 14.51 -7.12
N LYS A 88 11.87 13.27 -6.64
CA LYS A 88 12.73 12.27 -7.31
C LYS A 88 12.19 11.88 -8.68
N PHE A 89 10.87 11.67 -8.79
CA PHE A 89 10.23 11.41 -10.08
C PHE A 89 10.47 12.56 -11.06
N GLU A 90 10.20 13.80 -10.64
CA GLU A 90 10.38 15.02 -11.44
C GLU A 90 11.82 15.22 -11.90
N ALA A 91 12.79 15.08 -10.98
CA ALA A 91 14.18 15.43 -11.25
C ALA A 91 14.98 14.32 -11.96
N VAL A 92 14.61 13.04 -11.76
CA VAL A 92 15.43 11.91 -12.20
C VAL A 92 14.70 11.03 -13.21
N THR A 93 13.53 10.52 -12.86
CA THR A 93 12.84 9.52 -13.69
C THR A 93 12.14 10.14 -14.90
N LEU A 94 11.55 11.33 -14.74
CA LEU A 94 10.81 11.98 -15.83
C LEU A 94 11.72 12.36 -17.01
N PRO A 95 12.91 12.98 -16.82
CA PRO A 95 13.80 13.30 -17.94
C PRO A 95 14.31 12.05 -18.69
N ASP A 96 14.66 10.97 -17.97
CA ASP A 96 15.06 9.71 -18.61
C ASP A 96 13.88 9.10 -19.36
N LEU A 97 12.66 9.16 -18.80
CA LEU A 97 11.46 8.65 -19.47
C LEU A 97 11.17 9.40 -20.78
N GLU A 98 11.26 10.74 -20.77
CA GLU A 98 11.13 11.55 -21.98
C GLU A 98 12.16 11.16 -23.05
N MET A 99 13.40 10.87 -22.61
CA MET A 99 14.47 10.42 -23.50
C MET A 99 14.19 9.04 -24.10
N GLN A 100 13.75 8.06 -23.30
CA GLN A 100 13.46 6.71 -23.77
C GLN A 100 12.25 6.67 -24.70
N LEU A 101 11.21 7.45 -24.40
CA LEU A 101 9.97 7.49 -25.18
C LEU A 101 10.03 8.46 -26.36
N ARG A 102 11.05 9.33 -26.41
CA ARG A 102 11.18 10.42 -27.41
C ARG A 102 9.92 11.30 -27.46
N SER A 103 9.33 11.55 -26.30
CA SER A 103 8.05 12.25 -26.15
C SER A 103 8.08 13.07 -24.87
N LYS A 104 7.38 14.21 -24.88
CA LYS A 104 7.27 15.06 -23.70
C LYS A 104 6.31 14.48 -22.67
N SER A 105 6.52 14.85 -21.41
CA SER A 105 5.70 14.44 -20.25
C SER A 105 4.20 14.60 -20.51
N ARG A 106 3.76 15.73 -21.06
CA ARG A 106 2.34 15.97 -21.37
C ARG A 106 1.71 15.03 -22.40
N GLU A 107 2.52 14.40 -23.24
CA GLU A 107 2.06 13.43 -24.26
C GLU A 107 2.19 11.99 -23.76
N SER A 108 3.26 11.69 -23.00
CA SER A 108 3.56 10.35 -22.51
C SER A 108 2.82 10.00 -21.21
N LEU A 109 2.79 10.88 -20.22
CA LEU A 109 2.24 10.61 -18.89
C LEU A 109 0.74 10.26 -18.85
N PRO A 110 -0.14 10.74 -19.76
CA PRO A 110 -1.52 10.26 -19.83
C PRO A 110 -1.65 8.76 -20.07
N LYS A 111 -0.62 8.11 -20.65
CA LYS A 111 -0.59 6.65 -20.90
C LYS A 111 -0.22 5.84 -19.65
N PHE A 112 0.25 6.50 -18.59
CA PHE A 112 0.69 5.85 -17.36
C PHE A 112 -0.36 5.98 -16.26
N LEU A 113 -0.51 4.90 -15.49
CA LEU A 113 -1.21 4.96 -14.20
C LEU A 113 -0.26 5.40 -13.09
N PHE A 114 -0.73 6.30 -12.24
CA PHE A 114 -0.10 6.75 -11.01
C PHE A 114 -0.85 6.17 -9.81
N VAL A 115 -0.21 5.24 -9.09
CA VAL A 115 -0.81 4.58 -7.91
C VAL A 115 -0.25 5.22 -6.65
N VAL A 116 -1.12 5.59 -5.71
CA VAL A 116 -0.73 6.13 -4.40
C VAL A 116 -1.32 5.27 -3.29
N GLY A 117 -0.45 4.60 -2.55
CA GLY A 117 -0.82 3.63 -1.52
C GLY A 117 -0.30 3.98 -0.13
N SER A 118 -1.14 4.55 0.73
CA SER A 118 -0.76 4.90 2.10
C SER A 118 -1.23 3.86 3.13
N ARG A 119 -0.35 3.51 4.07
CA ARG A 119 -0.69 2.72 5.26
C ARG A 119 -1.24 3.58 6.39
N GLY A 120 -1.23 4.92 6.28
CA GLY A 120 -1.61 5.80 7.38
C GLY A 120 -0.57 5.90 8.49
N ASN A 121 0.73 5.81 8.15
CA ASN A 121 1.84 5.99 9.09
C ASN A 121 1.71 7.30 9.87
N SER A 122 1.37 8.39 9.18
CA SER A 122 1.17 9.71 9.77
C SER A 122 0.02 9.72 10.81
N LEU A 123 -1.07 8.98 10.57
CA LEU A 123 -2.17 8.85 11.54
C LEU A 123 -1.73 8.06 12.78
N HIS A 124 -0.98 6.98 12.59
CA HIS A 124 -0.45 6.19 13.69
C HIS A 124 0.54 6.99 14.55
N TYR A 125 1.43 7.75 13.92
CA TYR A 125 2.36 8.65 14.60
C TYR A 125 1.60 9.71 15.42
N PHE A 126 0.65 10.40 14.79
CA PHE A 126 -0.17 11.42 15.46
C PHE A 126 -0.91 10.87 16.67
N MET A 127 -1.46 9.65 16.58
CA MET A 127 -2.14 9.01 17.71
C MET A 127 -1.22 8.57 18.85
N GLY A 128 0.10 8.48 18.61
CA GLY A 128 1.10 8.25 19.64
C GLY A 128 1.54 9.52 20.37
N LEU A 129 1.16 10.72 19.90
CA LEU A 129 1.53 11.98 20.52
C LEU A 129 0.66 12.23 21.75
N VAL A 130 1.24 12.02 22.94
CA VAL A 130 0.65 12.42 24.21
C VAL A 130 0.76 13.96 24.29
N ASN A 131 -0.36 14.68 24.13
CA ASN A 131 -0.47 16.16 24.13
C ASN A 131 -0.22 16.88 22.80
N SER A 132 -0.87 16.44 21.71
CA SER A 132 -0.99 17.27 20.50
C SER A 132 -1.99 18.42 20.72
N ASN A 133 -1.58 19.65 20.43
CA ASN A 133 -2.49 20.82 20.37
C ASN A 133 -3.37 20.83 19.11
N VAL A 134 -3.09 19.95 18.15
CA VAL A 134 -3.80 19.82 16.88
C VAL A 134 -4.87 18.73 17.03
N SER A 135 -6.10 19.02 16.62
CA SER A 135 -7.20 18.02 16.62
C SER A 135 -6.99 16.94 15.56
N LEU A 136 -7.64 15.78 15.73
CA LEU A 136 -7.57 14.70 14.74
C LEU A 136 -8.13 15.15 13.38
N GLU A 137 -9.24 15.89 13.41
CA GLU A 137 -9.90 16.46 12.25
C GLU A 137 -8.96 17.42 11.51
N GLU A 138 -8.33 18.38 12.21
CA GLU A 138 -7.37 19.31 11.62
C GLU A 138 -6.15 18.60 11.03
N PHE A 139 -5.62 17.58 11.72
CA PHE A 139 -4.51 16.79 11.22
C PHE A 139 -4.89 16.01 9.94
N THR A 140 -6.05 15.35 9.92
CA THR A 140 -6.53 14.60 8.74
C THR A 140 -6.82 15.52 7.55
N ALA A 141 -7.33 16.74 7.81
CA ALA A 141 -7.50 17.76 6.78
C ALA A 141 -6.16 18.17 6.19
N LYS A 142 -5.15 18.47 7.04
CA LYS A 142 -3.79 18.79 6.59
C LYS A 142 -3.18 17.66 5.74
N LEU A 143 -3.35 16.40 6.14
CA LEU A 143 -2.87 15.26 5.34
C LEU A 143 -3.55 15.21 3.97
N THR A 144 -4.88 15.38 3.92
CA THR A 144 -5.63 15.34 2.66
C THR A 144 -5.22 16.49 1.74
N THR A 145 -5.12 17.72 2.27
CA THR A 145 -4.65 18.87 1.49
C THR A 145 -3.23 18.66 0.95
N THR A 146 -2.34 18.08 1.76
CA THR A 146 -0.98 17.75 1.30
C THR A 146 -1.00 16.75 0.15
N LEU A 147 -1.82 15.69 0.25
CA LEU A 147 -1.97 14.71 -0.82
C LEU A 147 -2.52 15.34 -2.10
N ILE A 148 -3.54 16.20 -1.98
CA ILE A 148 -4.11 16.90 -3.14
C ILE A 148 -3.05 17.73 -3.86
N HIS A 149 -2.25 18.52 -3.13
CA HIS A 149 -1.16 19.29 -3.73
C HIS A 149 -0.09 18.42 -4.41
N GLN A 150 0.21 17.26 -3.85
CA GLN A 150 1.11 16.29 -4.46
C GLN A 150 0.55 15.72 -5.78
N LEU A 151 -0.75 15.39 -5.80
CA LEU A 151 -1.42 14.94 -7.01
C LEU A 151 -1.51 16.05 -8.06
N GLU A 152 -1.76 17.30 -7.65
CA GLU A 152 -1.74 18.48 -8.52
C GLU A 152 -0.38 18.67 -9.19
N ARG A 153 0.73 18.48 -8.45
CA ARG A 153 2.08 18.51 -9.04
C ARG A 153 2.22 17.49 -10.17
N LEU A 154 1.86 16.23 -9.92
CA LEU A 154 1.90 15.19 -10.95
C LEU A 154 0.97 15.52 -12.14
N TYR A 155 -0.22 16.05 -11.85
CA TYR A 155 -1.17 16.46 -12.88
C TYR A 155 -0.61 17.58 -13.77
N ASN A 156 0.07 18.56 -13.18
CA ASN A 156 0.71 19.67 -13.88
C ASN A 156 1.86 19.22 -14.81
N LEU A 157 2.49 18.09 -14.50
CA LEU A 157 3.48 17.43 -15.38
C LEU A 157 2.82 16.70 -16.55
N GLY A 158 1.54 16.34 -16.46
CA GLY A 158 0.80 15.63 -17.51
C GLY A 158 0.14 14.33 -17.09
N ALA A 159 0.28 13.90 -15.83
CA ALA A 159 -0.40 12.71 -15.33
C ALA A 159 -1.94 12.87 -15.37
N ARG A 160 -2.66 11.82 -15.78
CA ARG A 160 -4.13 11.86 -15.90
C ARG A 160 -4.83 10.71 -15.19
N LYS A 161 -4.20 9.54 -15.12
CA LYS A 161 -4.77 8.34 -14.50
C LYS A 161 -4.20 8.17 -13.11
N PHE A 162 -5.04 8.34 -12.09
CA PHE A 162 -4.66 8.19 -10.69
C PHE A 162 -5.47 7.07 -10.02
N ALA A 163 -4.78 6.19 -9.31
CA ALA A 163 -5.37 5.18 -8.45
C ALA A 163 -4.97 5.47 -7.01
N LEU A 164 -5.88 6.04 -6.22
CA LEU A 164 -5.65 6.29 -4.80
C LEU A 164 -6.21 5.13 -3.98
N MET A 165 -5.38 4.54 -3.12
CA MET A 165 -5.83 3.47 -2.23
C MET A 165 -6.28 4.06 -0.89
N SER A 166 -7.50 3.74 -0.45
CA SER A 166 -7.94 4.08 0.91
C SER A 166 -7.05 3.40 1.96
N ILE A 167 -6.82 4.06 3.10
CA ILE A 167 -6.08 3.45 4.22
C ILE A 167 -6.89 2.27 4.78
N ASN A 168 -6.22 1.17 5.11
CA ASN A 168 -6.85 -0.03 5.67
C ASN A 168 -7.36 0.19 7.11
N PRO A 169 -8.28 -0.66 7.63
CA PRO A 169 -8.68 -0.67 9.04
C PRO A 169 -7.51 -1.01 10.00
N ASN A 170 -6.60 -0.05 10.21
CA ASN A 170 -5.34 -0.24 10.91
C ASN A 170 -5.50 -0.71 12.35
N GLY A 171 -6.60 -0.31 13.01
CA GLY A 171 -6.91 -0.75 14.37
C GLY A 171 -7.17 -2.25 14.49
N CYS A 172 -7.39 -2.95 13.37
CA CYS A 172 -7.64 -4.39 13.33
C CYS A 172 -6.39 -5.23 13.01
N THR A 173 -5.22 -4.60 12.80
CA THR A 173 -3.96 -5.31 12.55
C THR A 173 -3.48 -6.06 13.79
N PRO A 174 -2.73 -7.18 13.65
CA PRO A 174 -2.17 -7.89 14.80
C PRO A 174 -1.33 -6.97 15.71
N MET A 175 -0.52 -6.07 15.13
CA MET A 175 0.25 -5.08 15.89
C MET A 175 -0.66 -4.15 16.69
N ALA A 176 -1.68 -3.57 16.06
CA ALA A 176 -2.58 -2.65 16.76
C ALA A 176 -3.34 -3.36 17.87
N ARG A 177 -3.73 -4.63 17.65
CA ARG A 177 -4.38 -5.46 18.65
C ARG A 177 -3.49 -5.70 19.86
N ALA A 178 -2.23 -6.07 19.62
CA ALA A 178 -1.25 -6.28 20.67
C ALA A 178 -0.91 -4.99 21.45
N ARG A 179 -0.96 -3.83 20.79
CA ARG A 179 -0.52 -2.55 21.37
C ARG A 179 -1.61 -1.74 22.05
N PHE A 180 -2.85 -1.78 21.56
CA PHE A 180 -3.90 -0.83 21.96
C PHE A 180 -5.16 -1.45 22.54
N SER A 181 -5.29 -2.77 22.57
CA SER A 181 -6.57 -3.39 22.97
C SER A 181 -6.75 -3.56 24.48
N GLY A 182 -5.74 -3.23 25.29
CA GLY A 182 -5.76 -3.45 26.74
C GLY A 182 -6.16 -4.89 27.08
N SER A 183 -7.07 -5.08 28.04
CA SER A 183 -7.60 -6.40 28.44
C SER A 183 -8.50 -7.08 27.38
N ARG A 184 -8.81 -6.43 26.25
CA ARG A 184 -9.60 -6.98 25.14
C ARG A 184 -8.75 -7.23 23.90
N TRP A 185 -7.63 -7.94 24.04
CA TRP A 185 -6.63 -8.32 23.03
C TRP A 185 -7.17 -8.78 21.65
N LEU A 186 -8.44 -9.18 21.56
CA LEU A 186 -9.11 -9.65 20.34
C LEU A 186 -9.99 -8.61 19.63
N CYS A 187 -10.09 -7.38 20.14
CA CYS A 187 -10.90 -6.30 19.55
C CYS A 187 -10.06 -5.35 18.69
N CYS A 188 -10.66 -4.72 17.69
CA CYS A 188 -9.97 -3.66 16.94
C CYS A 188 -9.86 -2.39 17.79
N ALA A 189 -8.75 -1.67 17.67
CA ALA A 189 -8.58 -0.35 18.26
C ALA A 189 -9.47 0.67 17.53
N GLN A 190 -10.63 1.00 18.12
CA GLN A 190 -11.64 1.82 17.46
C GLN A 190 -11.19 3.27 17.23
N SER A 191 -10.35 3.82 18.11
CA SER A 191 -9.75 5.15 17.94
C SER A 191 -8.94 5.24 16.64
N LEU A 192 -8.13 4.20 16.34
CA LEU A 192 -7.35 4.11 15.10
C LEU A 192 -8.26 4.02 13.87
N ASN A 193 -9.30 3.18 13.95
CA ASN A 193 -10.25 3.06 12.84
C ASN A 193 -11.07 4.33 12.62
N ARG A 194 -11.37 5.10 13.67
CA ARG A 194 -12.03 6.41 13.56
C ARG A 194 -11.16 7.41 12.80
N ALA A 195 -9.87 7.50 13.14
CA ALA A 195 -8.91 8.36 12.42
C ALA A 195 -8.81 8.00 10.95
N VAL A 196 -8.70 6.70 10.64
CA VAL A 196 -8.69 6.19 9.27
C VAL A 196 -9.98 6.51 8.54
N HIS A 197 -11.13 6.38 9.21
CA HIS A 197 -12.42 6.67 8.60
C HIS A 197 -12.56 8.14 8.19
N ILE A 198 -12.18 9.07 9.08
CA ILE A 198 -12.20 10.52 8.78
C ILE A 198 -11.32 10.82 7.56
N PHE A 199 -10.10 10.31 7.54
CA PHE A 199 -9.19 10.48 6.40
C PHE A 199 -9.79 9.92 5.09
N ASN A 200 -10.30 8.69 5.12
CA ASN A 200 -10.87 8.05 3.92
C ASN A 200 -12.12 8.76 3.41
N VAL A 201 -12.91 9.41 4.27
CA VAL A 201 -14.06 10.24 3.87
C VAL A 201 -13.59 11.47 3.09
N HIS A 202 -12.51 12.11 3.52
CA HIS A 202 -11.93 13.26 2.79
C HIS A 202 -11.35 12.89 1.42
N LEU A 203 -10.93 11.62 1.22
CA LEU A 203 -10.36 11.13 -0.04
C LEU A 203 -11.39 10.76 -1.12
N LYS A 204 -12.68 10.71 -0.80
CA LYS A 204 -13.73 10.05 -1.61
C LYS A 204 -13.90 10.54 -3.07
N THR A 205 -13.27 11.62 -3.48
CA THR A 205 -13.40 12.18 -4.83
C THR A 205 -12.76 11.31 -5.92
N SER A 206 -11.79 10.45 -5.62
CA SER A 206 -11.22 9.45 -6.57
C SER A 206 -10.41 8.38 -5.82
N CYS A 207 -11.00 7.22 -5.50
CA CYS A 207 -10.39 6.23 -4.63
C CYS A 207 -10.84 4.79 -4.96
N PHE A 208 -9.88 3.87 -4.98
CA PHE A 208 -10.18 2.46 -4.74
C PHE A 208 -10.34 2.23 -3.21
N CYS A 209 -11.61 2.15 -2.79
CA CYS A 209 -12.07 2.08 -1.41
C CYS A 209 -11.89 0.68 -0.80
N GLN A 210 -10.66 0.16 -0.81
CA GLN A 210 -10.31 -1.15 -0.22
C GLN A 210 -10.69 -1.28 1.27
N TYR A 211 -10.92 -0.17 1.98
CA TYR A 211 -11.35 -0.18 3.39
C TYR A 211 -12.59 -1.05 3.60
N LYS A 212 -13.61 -0.94 2.72
CA LYS A 212 -14.83 -1.74 2.86
C LYS A 212 -14.53 -3.22 2.69
N VAL A 213 -13.83 -3.58 1.61
CA VAL A 213 -13.46 -4.97 1.29
C VAL A 213 -12.72 -5.61 2.45
N ILE A 214 -11.69 -4.93 2.96
CA ILE A 214 -10.86 -5.45 4.05
C ILE A 214 -11.66 -5.54 5.35
N ARG A 215 -12.47 -4.52 5.67
CA ARG A 215 -13.32 -4.55 6.86
C ARG A 215 -14.30 -5.72 6.82
N ASP A 216 -14.90 -5.98 5.66
CA ASP A 216 -15.87 -7.05 5.50
C ASP A 216 -15.20 -8.43 5.63
N ILE A 217 -14.00 -8.62 5.06
CA ILE A 217 -13.20 -9.84 5.29
C ILE A 217 -12.81 -10.00 6.77
N ILE A 218 -12.42 -8.93 7.45
CA ILE A 218 -12.06 -9.00 8.87
C ILE A 218 -13.27 -9.42 9.72
N ARG A 219 -14.47 -8.93 9.37
CA ARG A 219 -15.72 -9.25 10.07
C ARG A 219 -16.21 -10.66 9.79
N ASP A 220 -16.12 -11.10 8.55
CA ASP A 220 -16.51 -12.45 8.12
C ASP A 220 -15.40 -13.06 7.22
N PRO A 221 -14.38 -13.66 7.84
CA PRO A 221 -13.24 -14.23 7.12
C PRO A 221 -13.66 -15.34 6.15
N ALA A 222 -14.62 -16.18 6.58
CA ALA A 222 -15.09 -17.35 5.84
C ALA A 222 -15.74 -16.96 4.50
N PHE A 223 -16.38 -15.78 4.43
CA PHE A 223 -16.96 -15.26 3.20
C PHE A 223 -15.96 -15.12 2.04
N LYS A 224 -14.67 -14.93 2.34
CA LYS A 224 -13.58 -14.93 1.33
C LYS A 224 -12.60 -16.09 1.51
N GLY A 225 -13.02 -17.15 2.20
CA GLY A 225 -12.23 -18.36 2.41
C GLY A 225 -11.10 -18.22 3.45
N PHE A 226 -11.10 -17.16 4.26
CA PHE A 226 -10.06 -16.95 5.28
C PHE A 226 -10.35 -17.65 6.60
N ASN A 227 -9.34 -18.29 7.20
CA ASN A 227 -9.48 -18.94 8.50
C ASN A 227 -9.20 -17.96 9.66
N THR A 228 -8.16 -17.12 9.54
CA THR A 228 -7.82 -16.13 10.57
C THR A 228 -7.50 -14.75 9.98
N THR A 229 -8.06 -13.73 10.64
CA THR A 229 -7.80 -12.30 10.40
C THR A 229 -7.20 -11.61 11.62
N ARG A 230 -6.77 -12.37 12.62
CA ARG A 230 -6.33 -11.83 13.93
C ARG A 230 -4.85 -12.03 14.22
N THR A 231 -4.24 -13.01 13.57
CA THR A 231 -2.85 -13.43 13.79
C THR A 231 -2.04 -13.30 12.50
N SER A 232 -0.72 -13.13 12.64
CA SER A 232 0.21 -13.13 11.51
C SER A 232 0.62 -14.56 11.15
N CYS A 233 0.93 -14.78 9.86
CA CYS A 233 1.49 -16.04 9.38
C CYS A 233 2.96 -16.23 9.81
N CYS A 234 3.76 -15.17 9.77
CA CYS A 234 5.15 -15.21 10.22
C CYS A 234 5.27 -14.86 11.70
N GLU A 235 6.32 -15.39 12.31
CA GLU A 235 6.74 -15.02 13.66
C GLU A 235 7.24 -13.58 13.71
N VAL A 236 6.65 -12.78 14.60
CA VAL A 236 7.07 -11.40 14.87
C VAL A 236 7.62 -11.31 16.29
N ALA A 237 8.59 -10.41 16.52
CA ALA A 237 9.07 -10.15 17.88
C ALA A 237 7.95 -9.51 18.72
N ALA A 238 7.57 -10.16 19.82
CA ALA A 238 6.42 -9.77 20.62
C ALA A 238 6.68 -8.46 21.37
N ILE A 239 5.63 -7.67 21.59
CA ILE A 239 5.75 -6.34 22.21
C ILE A 239 6.22 -6.43 23.67
N ASN A 240 5.73 -7.43 24.40
CA ASN A 240 6.14 -7.72 25.78
C ASN A 240 7.61 -8.19 25.91
N GLU A 241 8.23 -8.61 24.81
CA GLU A 241 9.64 -9.01 24.73
C GLU A 241 10.54 -7.89 24.18
N GLY A 242 10.02 -6.66 24.08
CA GLY A 242 10.74 -5.50 23.53
C GLY A 242 10.71 -5.40 21.99
N GLY A 243 9.95 -6.27 21.31
CA GLY A 243 9.74 -6.22 19.87
C GLY A 243 8.71 -5.17 19.42
N ALA A 244 8.74 -4.81 18.14
CA ALA A 244 7.72 -3.90 17.58
C ALA A 244 6.39 -4.60 17.23
N GLY A 245 6.36 -5.94 17.21
CA GLY A 245 5.18 -6.72 16.78
C GLY A 245 4.81 -6.54 15.31
N ILE A 246 5.73 -6.06 14.47
CA ILE A 246 5.46 -5.71 13.06
C ILE A 246 6.18 -6.64 12.10
N LEU A 247 7.51 -6.62 12.11
CA LEU A 247 8.33 -7.31 11.12
C LEU A 247 8.50 -8.79 11.48
N CYS A 248 8.51 -9.65 10.47
CA CYS A 248 8.91 -11.04 10.64
C CYS A 248 10.34 -11.11 11.18
N LYS A 249 10.56 -12.01 12.14
CA LYS A 249 11.90 -12.39 12.58
C LYS A 249 12.65 -13.02 11.40
N ARG A 250 13.89 -12.61 11.18
CA ARG A 250 14.75 -13.16 10.12
C ARG A 250 14.97 -14.64 10.38
N GLY A 251 14.56 -15.50 9.44
CA GLY A 251 14.62 -16.96 9.61
C GLY A 251 13.67 -17.52 10.69
N GLY A 252 12.70 -16.73 11.14
CA GLY A 252 11.71 -17.16 12.12
C GLY A 252 10.70 -18.16 11.56
N SER A 253 9.88 -18.71 12.45
CA SER A 253 8.85 -19.68 12.07
C SER A 253 7.78 -19.05 11.16
N ILE A 254 7.17 -19.90 10.33
CA ILE A 254 6.16 -19.49 9.34
C ILE A 254 5.00 -20.48 9.33
N CYS A 255 3.80 -19.97 9.06
CA CYS A 255 2.62 -20.78 8.90
C CYS A 255 2.75 -21.79 7.74
N THR A 256 2.13 -22.96 7.91
CA THR A 256 2.21 -24.07 6.95
C THR A 256 1.38 -23.85 5.68
N ASN A 257 0.23 -23.16 5.80
CA ASN A 257 -0.66 -22.87 4.67
C ASN A 257 -0.72 -21.36 4.39
N ARG A 258 -0.09 -20.93 3.29
CA ARG A 258 -0.01 -19.52 2.87
C ARG A 258 -0.89 -19.19 1.66
N SER A 259 -1.28 -20.22 0.91
CA SER A 259 -1.89 -20.08 -0.42
C SER A 259 -3.42 -20.21 -0.40
N ASN A 260 -3.98 -21.01 0.51
CA ASN A 260 -5.43 -21.29 0.54
C ASN A 260 -6.17 -20.35 1.48
N HIS A 261 -5.84 -19.06 1.47
CA HIS A 261 -6.49 -18.03 2.29
C HIS A 261 -6.45 -18.28 3.81
N ALA A 262 -5.67 -19.23 4.36
CA ALA A 262 -5.71 -19.51 5.80
C ALA A 262 -5.40 -18.27 6.66
N PHE A 263 -4.46 -17.42 6.23
CA PHE A 263 -4.05 -16.21 6.94
C PHE A 263 -4.29 -14.94 6.13
N PHE A 264 -4.94 -13.96 6.75
CA PHE A 264 -5.07 -12.62 6.18
C PHE A 264 -3.77 -11.84 6.26
N PHE A 265 -3.13 -11.84 7.43
CA PHE A 265 -1.93 -11.05 7.69
C PHE A 265 -0.68 -11.92 7.51
N PHE A 266 0.28 -11.43 6.72
CA PHE A 266 1.58 -12.08 6.61
C PHE A 266 2.43 -11.80 7.85
N ASN A 267 2.56 -10.53 8.22
CA ASN A 267 3.26 -10.06 9.42
C ASN A 267 2.30 -9.26 10.31
N GLY A 268 2.82 -8.46 11.26
CA GLY A 268 1.99 -7.72 12.20
C GLY A 268 1.10 -6.62 11.59
N LEU A 269 1.27 -6.30 10.31
CA LEU A 269 0.61 -5.19 9.62
C LEU A 269 0.12 -5.51 8.21
N HIS A 270 0.89 -6.30 7.47
CA HIS A 270 0.78 -6.41 6.02
C HIS A 270 -0.01 -7.66 5.62
N PRO A 271 -0.84 -7.58 4.57
CA PRO A 271 -1.59 -8.71 4.04
C PRO A 271 -0.69 -9.78 3.42
N THR A 272 -1.20 -11.01 3.35
CA THR A 272 -0.64 -12.07 2.48
C THR A 272 -0.91 -11.77 1.01
N GLU A 273 -0.20 -12.43 0.10
CA GLU A 273 -0.47 -12.39 -1.35
C GLU A 273 -1.93 -12.75 -1.65
N ALA A 274 -2.50 -13.73 -0.94
CA ALA A 274 -3.90 -14.14 -1.11
C ALA A 274 -4.88 -12.96 -0.87
N VAL A 275 -4.60 -12.10 0.11
CA VAL A 275 -5.39 -10.88 0.33
C VAL A 275 -5.09 -9.84 -0.74
N ASN A 276 -3.82 -9.67 -1.12
CA ASN A 276 -3.45 -8.73 -2.19
C ASN A 276 -4.13 -9.06 -3.52
N LEU A 277 -4.34 -10.35 -3.83
CA LEU A 277 -5.08 -10.83 -4.99
C LEU A 277 -6.54 -10.37 -4.96
N VAL A 278 -7.20 -10.49 -3.79
CA VAL A 278 -8.57 -9.98 -3.63
C VAL A 278 -8.61 -8.47 -3.83
N ILE A 279 -7.70 -7.72 -3.22
CA ILE A 279 -7.60 -6.26 -3.34
C ILE A 279 -7.40 -5.86 -4.81
N ALA A 280 -6.45 -6.47 -5.51
CA ALA A 280 -6.15 -6.17 -6.91
C ALA A 280 -7.34 -6.48 -7.84
N ASN A 281 -8.01 -7.63 -7.66
CA ASN A 281 -9.16 -8.00 -8.47
C ASN A 281 -10.34 -7.04 -8.29
N VAL A 282 -10.61 -6.62 -7.06
CA VAL A 282 -11.67 -5.64 -6.78
C VAL A 282 -11.28 -4.28 -7.37
N ALA A 283 -10.04 -3.83 -7.22
CA ALA A 283 -9.57 -2.57 -7.79
C ALA A 283 -9.71 -2.56 -9.32
N TYR A 284 -9.36 -3.69 -9.95
CA TYR A 284 -9.34 -3.83 -11.39
C TYR A 284 -10.75 -3.89 -11.99
N ALA A 285 -11.67 -4.65 -11.40
CA ALA A 285 -12.91 -5.04 -12.08
C ALA A 285 -14.20 -4.90 -11.25
N SER A 286 -14.18 -4.43 -9.99
CA SER A 286 -15.42 -4.25 -9.24
C SER A 286 -16.33 -3.21 -9.90
N ASN A 287 -17.64 -3.45 -9.83
CA ASN A 287 -18.67 -2.49 -10.28
C ASN A 287 -19.40 -1.85 -9.08
N PHE A 288 -18.96 -2.12 -7.86
CA PHE A 288 -19.58 -1.57 -6.66
C PHE A 288 -18.93 -0.23 -6.31
N ASN A 289 -19.72 0.85 -6.34
CA ASN A 289 -19.26 2.20 -5.96
C ASN A 289 -18.68 2.31 -4.54
N ALA A 290 -19.04 1.37 -3.66
CA ALA A 290 -18.51 1.30 -2.30
C ALA A 290 -17.10 0.66 -2.22
N GLU A 291 -16.65 0.04 -3.31
CA GLU A 291 -15.35 -0.62 -3.43
C GLU A 291 -14.41 0.14 -4.37
N VAL A 292 -14.93 0.69 -5.47
CA VAL A 292 -14.21 1.52 -6.45
C VAL A 292 -14.98 2.83 -6.70
N HIS A 293 -14.31 3.97 -6.80
CA HIS A 293 -14.95 5.24 -7.15
C HIS A 293 -13.97 6.19 -7.87
N PRO A 294 -14.38 6.91 -8.93
CA PRO A 294 -15.69 6.84 -9.59
C PRO A 294 -15.86 5.63 -10.53
N MET A 295 -14.76 4.92 -10.81
CA MET A 295 -14.71 3.78 -11.74
C MET A 295 -13.61 2.81 -11.31
N ASN A 296 -13.62 1.58 -11.85
CA ASN A 296 -12.54 0.62 -11.62
C ASN A 296 -11.33 0.88 -12.52
N LEU A 297 -10.21 0.20 -12.22
CA LEU A 297 -8.95 0.42 -12.92
C LEU A 297 -8.95 -0.10 -14.36
N LYS A 298 -9.82 -1.07 -14.70
CA LYS A 298 -10.05 -1.47 -16.09
C LYS A 298 -10.68 -0.33 -16.89
N GLN A 299 -11.77 0.26 -16.39
CA GLN A 299 -12.43 1.42 -17.02
C GLN A 299 -11.49 2.63 -17.12
N LEU A 300 -10.72 2.93 -16.06
CA LEU A 300 -9.76 4.02 -16.06
C LEU A 300 -8.66 3.85 -17.13
N SER A 301 -8.32 2.61 -17.48
CA SER A 301 -7.30 2.32 -18.49
C SER A 301 -7.76 2.67 -19.92
N GLU A 302 -9.07 2.70 -20.16
CA GLU A 302 -9.71 2.95 -21.46
C GLU A 302 -9.90 4.45 -21.78
N ILE A 303 -9.67 5.34 -20.80
CA ILE A 303 -9.71 6.81 -20.93
C ILE A 303 -8.39 7.35 -21.47
#